data_AF-A0A1C0V8G8-F1
#
_entry.id   AF-A0A1C0V8G8-F1
#
_cell.length_a   1.000
_cell.length_b   1.000
_cell.length_c   1.000
_cell.angle_alpha   90.00
_cell.angle_beta   90.00
_cell.angle_gamma   90.00
#
_symmetry.space_group_name_H-M   'P 1'
#
loop_
_entity.id
_entity.type
_entity.pdbx_description
1 polymer ?
#
loop_
_entity_poly.entity_id
_entity_poly.type
_entity_poly.pdbx_seq_one_letter_code
_entity_poly.pdbx_strand_id
1 'polypeptide(L)'
;METIHGDLKGLKTNQLKQLKRLYHQRVPGDRFTTPEFAQRLAAISTELEKPLCVYFNRRGQVIRVGVGTPRQTQIPPLELPRYGAERLCGIRCMATAPESEQPGTGALTALALQRLDALVWLPLTGSGFARRGGGVGGYVKSARVAHLLPPSNLPGLVVRGTESTAESVTQSTTVLPPVPIEDLAEQDFLDFVTGLEAEFAREVSGLEIDQAGDRVLLVGVQTSDRDPRAFEDGLAELDRLVDTAGGSVVGVVRQKRSRPHPQTVVGEGKVEEIALQAQSLGANLVAFDRDLSPAQIRNLEKFIGTRVVDRTEVILDIFAQRARSGAGKLQVELAQLEYLMPRLTGRGQAMSRLGGGIGTRGPGETKLETERRVIQRRIARLQREVNELQAHRNRLRQRRQHHDVPTVAIVGYTNAGKSTLLNVLTDAEVYAADQLFATLDPTTRRLTLTAPAPIAPIAESEFPDSPEFAEPTEGRSILLTDTVGFIQELPPPLMDAFRATLEEVTEAEALLHLVDLSHPSWPRHIAAVHEILGEMPIVPGPELLVFNKIDAASSEAIEQAKAECPHGVFISAGDRLGLETLRQQLLNLVRYATGE
;
A
#
# COMPACT_ATOMS: atom_id res chain seq x y z
N MET A 1 -34.65 6.16 8.38
CA MET A 1 -35.39 6.46 7.14
C MET A 1 -35.60 5.17 6.38
N GLU A 2 -36.84 4.83 6.03
CA GLU A 2 -37.18 3.66 5.20
C GLU A 2 -36.92 3.96 3.72
N THR A 3 -35.65 3.95 3.34
CA THR A 3 -35.22 4.23 1.97
C THR A 3 -35.21 2.93 1.16
N ILE A 4 -35.85 2.91 -0.01
CA ILE A 4 -35.76 1.76 -0.93
C ILE A 4 -34.52 1.95 -1.82
N HIS A 5 -33.76 0.88 -2.02
CA HIS A 5 -32.52 0.89 -2.80
C HIS A 5 -32.67 0.19 -4.16
N GLY A 6 -31.73 0.43 -5.09
CA GLY A 6 -31.69 -0.23 -6.40
C GLY A 6 -32.52 0.48 -7.49
N ASP A 7 -33.08 -0.28 -8.44
CA ASP A 7 -33.78 0.25 -9.62
C ASP A 7 -35.23 0.66 -9.33
N LEU A 8 -35.39 1.93 -8.99
CA LEU A 8 -36.70 2.53 -8.69
C LEU A 8 -37.43 3.07 -9.92
N LYS A 9 -36.87 2.96 -11.14
CA LYS A 9 -37.49 3.52 -12.35
C LYS A 9 -38.83 2.83 -12.63
N GLY A 10 -39.88 3.64 -12.83
CA GLY A 10 -41.22 3.16 -13.20
C GLY A 10 -42.11 2.70 -12.04
N LEU A 11 -41.66 2.79 -10.78
CA LEU A 11 -42.47 2.39 -9.62
C LEU A 11 -43.51 3.44 -9.24
N LYS A 12 -44.77 3.00 -9.04
CA LYS A 12 -45.87 3.83 -8.56
C LYS A 12 -45.76 4.08 -7.05
N THR A 13 -46.36 5.17 -6.57
CA THR A 13 -46.36 5.53 -5.13
C THR A 13 -46.92 4.43 -4.22
N ASN A 14 -47.94 3.69 -4.66
CA ASN A 14 -48.50 2.58 -3.89
C ASN A 14 -47.52 1.39 -3.78
N GLN A 15 -46.80 1.08 -4.85
CA GLN A 15 -45.77 0.03 -4.86
C GLN A 15 -44.61 0.40 -3.93
N LEU A 16 -44.18 1.66 -3.91
CA LEU A 16 -43.17 2.14 -2.95
C LEU A 16 -43.65 2.03 -1.50
N LYS A 17 -44.92 2.32 -1.21
CA LYS A 17 -45.51 2.12 0.13
C LYS A 17 -45.53 0.65 0.53
N GLN A 18 -45.83 -0.25 -0.41
CA GLN A 18 -45.83 -1.70 -0.17
C GLN A 18 -44.43 -2.22 0.14
N LEU A 19 -43.40 -1.76 -0.57
CA LEU A 19 -42.00 -2.09 -0.27
C LEU A 19 -41.56 -1.54 1.10
N LYS A 20 -41.95 -0.30 1.46
CA LYS A 20 -41.64 0.28 2.77
C LYS A 20 -42.27 -0.50 3.94
N ARG A 21 -43.44 -1.10 3.74
CA ARG A 21 -44.06 -1.97 4.76
C ARG A 21 -43.21 -3.19 5.11
N LEU A 22 -42.29 -3.63 4.24
CA LEU A 22 -41.38 -4.73 4.55
C LEU A 22 -40.42 -4.40 5.70
N TYR A 23 -40.01 -3.13 5.86
CA TYR A 23 -39.16 -2.70 7.00
C TYR A 23 -39.77 -2.95 8.37
N HIS A 24 -41.10 -3.00 8.44
CA HIS A 24 -41.84 -3.18 9.68
C HIS A 24 -42.07 -4.66 10.02
N GLN A 25 -41.74 -5.55 9.09
CA GLN A 25 -41.88 -6.98 9.31
C GLN A 25 -40.65 -7.52 10.03
N ARG A 26 -40.88 -8.59 10.79
CA ARG A 26 -39.81 -9.32 11.48
C ARG A 26 -39.94 -10.78 11.12
N VAL A 27 -38.80 -11.39 10.87
CA VAL A 27 -38.63 -12.84 10.80
C VAL A 27 -38.02 -13.26 12.14
N PRO A 28 -38.30 -14.46 12.67
CA PRO A 28 -37.55 -14.98 13.81
C PRO A 28 -36.04 -14.95 13.56
N GLY A 29 -35.25 -14.61 14.58
CA GLY A 29 -33.81 -14.42 14.44
C GLY A 29 -33.07 -15.73 14.14
N ASP A 30 -33.58 -16.81 14.72
CA ASP A 30 -33.17 -18.22 14.67
C ASP A 30 -33.52 -18.94 13.37
N ARG A 31 -34.21 -18.29 12.41
CA ARG A 31 -34.66 -18.92 11.17
C ARG A 31 -34.15 -18.17 9.95
N PHE A 32 -33.93 -18.89 8.85
CA PHE A 32 -33.58 -18.30 7.55
C PHE A 32 -34.71 -17.42 7.02
N THR A 33 -35.95 -17.88 7.15
CA THR A 33 -37.17 -17.20 6.70
C THR A 33 -38.41 -17.72 7.44
N THR A 34 -39.57 -17.11 7.21
CA THR A 34 -40.86 -17.78 7.42
C THR A 34 -41.58 -17.98 6.08
N PRO A 35 -42.45 -19.00 5.95
CA PRO A 35 -43.20 -19.21 4.72
C PRO A 35 -44.05 -17.99 4.34
N GLU A 36 -44.66 -17.33 5.32
CA GLU A 36 -45.49 -16.14 5.08
C GLU A 36 -44.68 -14.98 4.52
N PHE A 37 -43.46 -14.78 5.04
CA PHE A 37 -42.59 -13.71 4.58
C PHE A 37 -42.07 -14.00 3.16
N ALA A 38 -41.59 -15.22 2.91
CA ALA A 38 -41.09 -15.64 1.60
C ALA A 38 -42.17 -15.52 0.51
N GLN A 39 -43.38 -16.02 0.79
CA GLN A 39 -44.51 -15.93 -0.14
C GLN A 39 -44.92 -14.47 -0.39
N ARG A 40 -44.89 -13.62 0.65
CA ARG A 40 -45.20 -12.20 0.50
C ARG A 40 -44.17 -11.45 -0.33
N LEU A 41 -42.88 -11.67 -0.07
CA LEU A 41 -41.80 -11.04 -0.85
C LEU A 41 -41.91 -11.43 -2.32
N ALA A 42 -42.15 -12.71 -2.59
CA ALA A 42 -42.33 -13.24 -3.92
C ALA A 42 -43.57 -12.70 -4.64
N ALA A 43 -44.70 -12.56 -3.94
CA ALA A 43 -45.90 -11.95 -4.50
C ALA A 43 -45.63 -10.49 -4.93
N ILE A 44 -44.92 -9.71 -4.10
CA ILE A 44 -44.55 -8.33 -4.45
C ILE A 44 -43.60 -8.32 -5.65
N SER A 45 -42.59 -9.19 -5.67
CA SER A 45 -41.64 -9.27 -6.78
C SER A 45 -42.33 -9.63 -8.10
N THR A 46 -43.30 -10.56 -8.05
CA THR A 46 -44.10 -10.96 -9.22
C THR A 46 -45.00 -9.81 -9.70
N GLU A 47 -45.65 -9.08 -8.78
CA GLU A 47 -46.47 -7.90 -9.11
C GLU A 47 -45.64 -6.76 -9.75
N LEU A 48 -44.39 -6.61 -9.32
CA LEU A 48 -43.48 -5.58 -9.83
C LEU A 48 -42.76 -5.98 -11.12
N GLU A 49 -42.80 -7.25 -11.50
CA GLU A 49 -41.98 -7.84 -12.57
C GLU A 49 -40.48 -7.49 -12.41
N LYS A 50 -40.03 -7.35 -11.16
CA LYS A 50 -38.64 -6.99 -10.81
C LYS A 50 -38.15 -7.85 -9.65
N PRO A 51 -36.88 -8.29 -9.67
CA PRO A 51 -36.28 -8.98 -8.53
C PRO A 51 -36.22 -8.06 -7.31
N LEU A 52 -36.33 -8.63 -6.12
CA LEU A 52 -36.30 -7.93 -4.84
C LEU A 52 -35.26 -8.57 -3.94
N CYS A 53 -34.55 -7.73 -3.19
CA CYS A 53 -33.61 -8.14 -2.16
C CYS A 53 -34.01 -7.54 -0.82
N VAL A 54 -34.06 -8.36 0.23
CA VAL A 54 -34.30 -7.91 1.61
C VAL A 54 -33.15 -8.39 2.50
N TYR A 55 -32.61 -7.48 3.30
CA TYR A 55 -31.50 -7.76 4.20
C TYR A 55 -31.98 -7.73 5.64
N PHE A 56 -31.59 -8.72 6.43
CA PHE A 56 -31.97 -8.87 7.82
C PHE A 56 -30.74 -8.95 8.71
N ASN A 57 -30.81 -8.36 9.90
CA ASN A 57 -29.82 -8.64 10.94
C ASN A 57 -30.11 -9.98 11.65
N ARG A 58 -29.19 -10.47 12.48
CA ARG A 58 -29.39 -11.70 13.30
C ARG A 58 -30.59 -11.66 14.25
N ARG A 59 -31.13 -10.48 14.56
CA ARG A 59 -32.39 -10.33 15.33
C ARG A 59 -33.65 -10.48 14.47
N GLY A 60 -33.47 -10.73 13.17
CA GLY A 60 -34.55 -10.90 12.19
C GLY A 60 -35.28 -9.61 11.81
N GLN A 61 -34.68 -8.45 12.09
CA GLN A 61 -35.20 -7.14 11.67
C GLN A 61 -34.73 -6.83 10.24
N VAL A 62 -35.65 -6.34 9.42
CA VAL A 62 -35.33 -5.84 8.08
C VAL A 62 -34.54 -4.54 8.18
N ILE A 63 -33.29 -4.56 7.72
CA ILE A 63 -32.39 -3.40 7.74
C ILE A 63 -32.31 -2.72 6.37
N ARG A 64 -32.64 -3.44 5.29
CA ARG A 64 -32.62 -2.89 3.93
C ARG A 64 -33.59 -3.61 3.01
N VAL A 65 -34.25 -2.85 2.14
CA VAL A 65 -35.09 -3.35 1.06
C VAL A 65 -34.60 -2.76 -0.25
N GLY A 66 -34.34 -3.61 -1.23
CA GLY A 66 -33.83 -3.24 -2.54
C GLY A 66 -34.65 -3.84 -3.68
N VAL A 67 -34.76 -3.08 -4.77
CA VAL A 67 -35.34 -3.53 -6.05
C VAL A 67 -34.19 -3.76 -7.02
N GLY A 68 -33.98 -4.99 -7.45
CA GLY A 68 -32.82 -5.40 -8.23
C GLY A 68 -32.16 -6.66 -7.67
N THR A 69 -31.01 -7.01 -8.24
CA THR A 69 -30.21 -8.16 -7.82
C THR A 69 -29.42 -7.86 -6.53
N PRO A 70 -28.86 -8.88 -5.84
CA PRO A 70 -28.03 -8.66 -4.65
C PRO A 70 -26.87 -7.70 -4.91
N ARG A 71 -26.24 -7.79 -6.09
CA ARG A 71 -25.15 -6.89 -6.51
C ARG A 71 -25.60 -5.44 -6.67
N GLN A 72 -26.77 -5.20 -7.24
CA GLN A 72 -27.32 -3.85 -7.42
C GLN A 72 -27.79 -3.23 -6.10
N THR A 73 -28.17 -4.05 -5.13
CA THR A 73 -28.82 -3.60 -3.88
C THR A 73 -27.91 -3.69 -2.66
N GLN A 74 -26.65 -4.12 -2.85
CA GLN A 74 -25.67 -4.37 -1.81
C GLN A 74 -25.53 -3.22 -0.81
N ILE A 75 -25.22 -3.59 0.43
CA ILE A 75 -24.91 -2.68 1.52
C ILE A 75 -23.48 -2.16 1.30
N PRO A 76 -23.26 -0.83 1.25
CA PRO A 76 -21.92 -0.28 1.16
C PRO A 76 -21.05 -0.78 2.31
N PRO A 77 -19.76 -1.10 2.11
CA PRO A 77 -18.87 -1.58 3.16
C PRO A 77 -18.80 -0.69 4.42
N LEU A 78 -18.97 0.63 4.26
CA LEU A 78 -19.04 1.58 5.38
C LEU A 78 -20.28 1.43 6.27
N GLU A 79 -21.36 0.85 5.75
CA GLU A 79 -22.61 0.58 6.46
C GLU A 79 -22.66 -0.86 7.02
N LEU A 80 -21.74 -1.73 6.58
CA LEU A 80 -21.62 -3.08 7.11
C LEU A 80 -21.04 -3.03 8.53
N PRO A 81 -21.54 -3.86 9.46
CA PRO A 81 -20.89 -4.01 10.75
C PRO A 81 -19.48 -4.57 10.54
N ARG A 82 -18.48 -3.92 11.15
CA ARG A 82 -17.08 -4.34 11.02
C ARG A 82 -16.84 -5.58 11.87
N TYR A 83 -16.73 -6.72 11.21
CA TYR A 83 -16.31 -7.98 11.81
C TYR A 83 -14.97 -8.40 11.20
N GLY A 84 -14.06 -8.93 12.01
CA GLY A 84 -12.74 -9.41 11.56
C GLY A 84 -12.82 -10.63 10.65
N ALA A 85 -11.68 -11.12 10.15
CA ALA A 85 -11.60 -12.28 9.27
C ALA A 85 -12.31 -13.55 9.82
N GLU A 86 -12.47 -13.63 11.14
CA GLU A 86 -13.09 -14.76 11.86
C GLU A 86 -14.62 -14.83 11.78
N ARG A 87 -15.31 -13.72 11.47
CA ARG A 87 -16.77 -13.63 11.64
C ARG A 87 -17.49 -13.12 10.40
N LEU A 88 -18.72 -13.59 10.21
CA LEU A 88 -19.60 -13.14 9.15
C LEU A 88 -20.23 -11.79 9.53
N CYS A 89 -20.78 -11.07 8.56
CA CYS A 89 -21.19 -9.67 8.76
C CYS A 89 -22.46 -9.50 9.61
N GLY A 90 -23.09 -10.59 10.05
CA GLY A 90 -24.29 -10.56 10.87
C GLY A 90 -25.56 -10.25 10.08
N ILE A 91 -25.49 -10.31 8.75
CA ILE A 91 -26.57 -9.96 7.85
C ILE A 91 -26.84 -11.12 6.90
N ARG A 92 -28.11 -11.51 6.79
CA ARG A 92 -28.59 -12.44 5.76
C ARG A 92 -29.35 -11.67 4.68
N CYS A 93 -29.16 -12.05 3.42
CA CYS A 93 -29.89 -11.48 2.29
C CYS A 93 -30.89 -12.51 1.75
N MET A 94 -32.09 -12.06 1.41
CA MET A 94 -33.10 -12.84 0.73
C MET A 94 -33.39 -12.20 -0.62
N ALA A 95 -33.22 -12.95 -1.69
CA ALA A 95 -33.34 -12.44 -3.06
C ALA A 95 -34.36 -13.26 -3.85
N THR A 96 -35.27 -12.59 -4.55
CA THR A 96 -36.19 -13.24 -5.49
C THR A 96 -35.58 -13.26 -6.90
N ALA A 97 -35.86 -14.33 -7.63
CA ALA A 97 -35.39 -14.52 -8.99
C ALA A 97 -36.42 -15.29 -9.84
N PRO A 98 -36.39 -15.17 -11.18
CA PRO A 98 -37.24 -15.94 -12.08
C PRO A 98 -37.14 -17.46 -11.85
N GLU A 99 -38.22 -18.20 -12.14
CA GLU A 99 -38.21 -19.68 -12.08
C GLU A 99 -37.09 -20.22 -12.98
N SER A 100 -36.37 -21.24 -12.51
CA SER A 100 -35.22 -21.91 -13.15
C SER A 100 -33.82 -21.34 -12.90
N GLU A 101 -33.67 -20.16 -12.30
CA GLU A 101 -32.35 -19.53 -12.14
C GLU A 101 -31.64 -19.93 -10.83
N GLN A 102 -30.41 -20.46 -10.92
CA GLN A 102 -29.50 -20.57 -9.77
C GLN A 102 -28.92 -19.19 -9.42
N PRO A 103 -28.37 -18.98 -8.20
CA PRO A 103 -27.65 -17.75 -7.91
C PRO A 103 -26.50 -17.57 -8.90
N GLY A 104 -26.62 -16.60 -9.81
CA GLY A 104 -25.57 -16.30 -10.78
C GLY A 104 -24.32 -15.73 -10.10
N THR A 105 -23.21 -15.64 -10.84
CA THR A 105 -21.92 -15.16 -10.32
C THR A 105 -22.05 -13.82 -9.59
N GLY A 106 -22.84 -12.87 -10.11
CA GLY A 106 -23.04 -11.57 -9.45
C GLY A 106 -23.70 -11.66 -8.07
N ALA A 107 -24.58 -12.63 -7.82
CA ALA A 107 -25.19 -12.85 -6.52
C ALA A 107 -24.20 -13.47 -5.52
N LEU A 108 -23.39 -14.42 -5.99
CA LEU A 108 -22.33 -15.05 -5.19
C LEU A 108 -21.19 -14.06 -4.86
N THR A 109 -20.80 -13.21 -5.81
CA THR A 109 -19.86 -12.11 -5.56
C THR A 109 -20.40 -11.17 -4.49
N ALA A 110 -21.70 -10.83 -4.54
CA ALA A 110 -22.33 -9.97 -3.53
C ALA A 110 -22.38 -10.63 -2.14
N LEU A 111 -22.57 -11.95 -2.06
CA LEU A 111 -22.46 -12.75 -0.83
C LEU A 111 -21.04 -12.67 -0.25
N ALA A 112 -20.02 -12.87 -1.09
CA ALA A 112 -18.62 -12.86 -0.68
C ALA A 112 -18.15 -11.47 -0.21
N LEU A 113 -18.35 -10.44 -1.03
CA LEU A 113 -17.93 -9.06 -0.75
C LEU A 113 -18.56 -8.50 0.54
N GLN A 114 -19.81 -8.87 0.83
CA GLN A 114 -20.50 -8.40 2.02
C GLN A 114 -20.34 -9.33 3.22
N ARG A 115 -19.69 -10.49 3.07
CA ARG A 115 -19.61 -11.56 4.08
C ARG A 115 -20.96 -11.92 4.69
N LEU A 116 -22.00 -12.04 3.87
CA LEU A 116 -23.33 -12.33 4.39
C LEU A 116 -23.34 -13.66 5.14
N ASP A 117 -24.07 -13.69 6.25
CA ASP A 117 -24.32 -14.91 7.03
C ASP A 117 -24.92 -16.01 6.13
N ALA A 118 -25.83 -15.61 5.22
CA ALA A 118 -26.40 -16.45 4.18
C ALA A 118 -27.06 -15.61 3.07
N LEU A 119 -27.12 -16.17 1.86
CA LEU A 119 -27.96 -15.70 0.76
C LEU A 119 -29.08 -16.72 0.51
N VAL A 120 -30.32 -16.35 0.84
CA VAL A 120 -31.53 -17.14 0.59
C VAL A 120 -32.10 -16.75 -0.77
N TRP A 121 -32.03 -17.67 -1.74
CA TRP A 121 -32.47 -17.48 -3.10
C TRP A 121 -33.87 -18.09 -3.31
N LEU A 122 -34.83 -17.25 -3.70
CA LEU A 122 -36.25 -17.59 -3.87
C LEU A 122 -36.63 -17.61 -5.36
N PRO A 123 -36.59 -18.78 -6.03
CA PRO A 123 -37.12 -18.91 -7.38
C PRO A 123 -38.64 -18.73 -7.39
N LEU A 124 -39.12 -17.75 -8.16
CA LEU A 124 -40.53 -17.42 -8.32
C LEU A 124 -41.20 -18.42 -9.27
N THR A 125 -42.42 -18.85 -8.96
CA THR A 125 -43.21 -19.74 -9.84
C THR A 125 -43.98 -19.00 -10.95
N GLY A 126 -43.87 -17.66 -11.00
CA GLY A 126 -44.60 -16.79 -11.93
C GLY A 126 -46.09 -16.62 -11.64
N SER A 127 -46.71 -17.47 -10.82
CA SER A 127 -48.14 -17.36 -10.45
C SER A 127 -48.41 -17.83 -9.03
N GLY A 128 -49.39 -17.24 -8.37
CA GLY A 128 -49.77 -17.59 -7.01
C GLY A 128 -51.21 -17.18 -6.71
N PHE A 129 -51.68 -17.52 -5.50
CA PHE A 129 -53.06 -17.33 -5.10
C PHE A 129 -53.15 -16.65 -3.73
N ALA A 130 -54.23 -15.88 -3.53
CA ALA A 130 -54.60 -15.38 -2.23
C ALA A 130 -55.35 -16.47 -1.43
N ARG A 131 -54.93 -16.70 -0.19
CA ARG A 131 -55.61 -17.62 0.74
C ARG A 131 -56.79 -16.91 1.41
N ARG A 132 -57.85 -17.67 1.74
CA ARG A 132 -58.94 -17.18 2.60
C ARG A 132 -58.34 -16.77 3.94
N GLY A 133 -58.39 -15.47 4.25
CA GLY A 133 -57.74 -14.87 5.44
C GLY A 133 -56.69 -13.81 5.14
N GLY A 134 -56.43 -13.47 3.87
CA GLY A 134 -55.54 -12.36 3.49
C GLY A 134 -54.05 -12.72 3.37
N GLY A 135 -53.71 -14.01 3.46
CA GLY A 135 -52.38 -14.53 3.14
C GLY A 135 -52.19 -14.75 1.64
N VAL A 136 -50.94 -14.86 1.18
CA VAL A 136 -50.58 -15.22 -0.19
C VAL A 136 -49.80 -16.54 -0.20
N GLY A 137 -49.93 -17.33 -1.27
CA GLY A 137 -49.24 -18.61 -1.38
C GLY A 137 -49.07 -19.06 -2.83
N GLY A 138 -48.18 -20.04 -3.04
CA GLY A 138 -47.91 -20.62 -4.36
C GLY A 138 -46.90 -19.86 -5.21
N TYR A 139 -46.41 -18.70 -4.76
CA TYR A 139 -45.44 -17.87 -5.50
C TYR A 139 -43.99 -18.41 -5.42
N VAL A 140 -43.69 -19.24 -4.42
CA VAL A 140 -42.41 -19.94 -4.25
C VAL A 140 -42.71 -21.34 -3.71
N LYS A 141 -41.98 -22.35 -4.16
CA LYS A 141 -42.11 -23.74 -3.67
C LYS A 141 -40.90 -24.17 -2.84
N SER A 142 -39.71 -23.80 -3.30
CA SER A 142 -38.45 -24.13 -2.65
C SER A 142 -37.52 -22.92 -2.69
N ALA A 143 -36.52 -22.95 -1.83
CA ALA A 143 -35.47 -21.96 -1.74
C ALA A 143 -34.10 -22.64 -1.79
N ARG A 144 -33.08 -21.90 -2.23
CA ARG A 144 -31.68 -22.33 -2.13
C ARG A 144 -30.96 -21.42 -1.15
N VAL A 145 -30.05 -21.98 -0.36
CA VAL A 145 -29.19 -21.21 0.52
C VAL A 145 -27.77 -21.25 -0.03
N ALA A 146 -27.17 -20.09 -0.22
CA ALA A 146 -25.76 -19.96 -0.54
C ALA A 146 -25.01 -19.35 0.66
N HIS A 147 -23.82 -19.87 0.95
CA HIS A 147 -22.97 -19.38 2.03
C HIS A 147 -21.49 -19.40 1.65
N LEU A 148 -20.67 -18.73 2.45
CA LEU A 148 -19.23 -18.72 2.28
C LEU A 148 -18.61 -19.98 2.87
N LEU A 149 -17.55 -20.47 2.21
CA LEU A 149 -16.69 -21.55 2.69
C LEU A 149 -15.37 -20.99 3.21
N PRO A 150 -14.79 -21.59 4.27
CA PRO A 150 -13.41 -21.35 4.63
C PRO A 150 -12.46 -21.84 3.52
N PRO A 151 -11.33 -21.16 3.25
CA PRO A 151 -10.35 -21.54 2.25
C PRO A 151 -9.88 -23.02 2.29
N SER A 152 -9.80 -23.63 3.48
CA SER A 152 -9.43 -25.04 3.64
C SER A 152 -10.44 -26.03 3.04
N ASN A 153 -11.70 -25.64 2.88
CA ASN A 153 -12.79 -26.48 2.38
C ASN A 153 -13.07 -26.28 0.88
N LEU A 154 -12.17 -25.59 0.16
CA LEU A 154 -12.25 -25.40 -1.28
C LEU A 154 -11.93 -26.72 -2.01
N PRO A 155 -12.85 -27.30 -2.80
CA PRO A 155 -12.54 -28.49 -3.57
C PRO A 155 -11.50 -28.17 -4.67
N GLY A 156 -10.29 -28.75 -4.54
CA GLY A 156 -9.28 -28.79 -5.61
C GLY A 156 -8.07 -27.83 -5.51
N LEU A 157 -7.80 -27.20 -4.36
CA LEU A 157 -6.67 -26.28 -4.24
C LEU A 157 -5.32 -27.02 -4.02
N VAL A 158 -4.63 -27.35 -5.10
CA VAL A 158 -3.16 -27.44 -5.09
C VAL A 158 -2.64 -26.01 -5.28
N VAL A 159 -2.01 -25.44 -4.24
CA VAL A 159 -1.36 -24.12 -4.32
C VAL A 159 -0.15 -24.23 -5.26
N ARG A 160 -0.36 -23.98 -6.55
CA ARG A 160 0.69 -23.65 -7.50
C ARG A 160 0.23 -22.53 -8.42
N GLY A 161 0.88 -21.38 -8.23
CA GLY A 161 1.28 -20.42 -9.25
C GLY A 161 0.30 -20.07 -10.37
N THR A 162 0.01 -18.77 -10.42
CA THR A 162 -0.34 -17.98 -11.62
C THR A 162 -1.70 -18.23 -12.27
N GLU A 163 -2.40 -17.11 -12.50
CA GLU A 163 -3.67 -16.93 -13.22
C GLU A 163 -4.95 -17.11 -12.38
N SER A 164 -5.38 -16.00 -11.74
CA SER A 164 -6.72 -15.83 -11.18
C SER A 164 -7.57 -15.02 -12.16
N THR A 165 -8.25 -15.71 -13.08
CA THR A 165 -9.44 -15.18 -13.77
C THR A 165 -10.66 -15.31 -12.83
N ALA A 166 -11.80 -14.72 -13.21
CA ALA A 166 -13.04 -14.61 -12.43
C ALA A 166 -13.63 -15.92 -11.83
N GLU A 167 -13.01 -17.08 -12.08
CA GLU A 167 -13.35 -18.39 -11.53
C GLU A 167 -12.98 -18.56 -10.04
N SER A 168 -12.05 -17.76 -9.50
CA SER A 168 -11.69 -17.82 -8.06
C SER A 168 -12.81 -17.40 -7.11
N VAL A 169 -13.77 -16.57 -7.55
CA VAL A 169 -14.89 -16.10 -6.70
C VAL A 169 -15.92 -17.20 -6.45
N THR A 170 -16.09 -18.10 -7.42
CA THR A 170 -16.98 -19.26 -7.30
C THR A 170 -16.45 -20.34 -6.38
N GLN A 171 -15.15 -20.34 -6.06
CA GLN A 171 -14.57 -21.40 -5.23
C GLN A 171 -14.94 -21.19 -3.75
N SER A 172 -14.94 -19.96 -3.22
CA SER A 172 -15.23 -19.67 -1.80
C SER A 172 -16.70 -19.57 -1.41
N THR A 173 -17.61 -19.94 -2.31
CA THR A 173 -19.06 -19.97 -2.04
C THR A 173 -19.62 -21.32 -2.41
N THR A 174 -20.57 -21.80 -1.61
CA THR A 174 -21.32 -23.02 -1.93
C THR A 174 -22.80 -22.74 -1.95
N VAL A 175 -23.53 -23.45 -2.81
CA VAL A 175 -24.98 -23.34 -2.97
C VAL A 175 -25.58 -24.69 -2.60
N LEU A 176 -26.39 -24.71 -1.55
CA LEU A 176 -27.08 -25.91 -1.10
C LEU A 176 -28.17 -26.34 -2.10
N PRO A 177 -28.51 -27.64 -2.17
CA PRO A 177 -29.65 -28.14 -2.94
C PRO A 177 -30.96 -27.40 -2.59
N PRO A 178 -31.93 -27.34 -3.51
CA PRO A 178 -33.20 -26.67 -3.25
C PRO A 178 -33.96 -27.37 -2.12
N VAL A 179 -34.37 -26.61 -1.12
CA VAL A 179 -35.12 -27.07 0.06
C VAL A 179 -36.53 -26.48 0.00
N PRO A 180 -37.61 -27.25 0.26
CA PRO A 180 -38.96 -26.71 0.44
C PRO A 180 -38.97 -25.56 1.46
N ILE A 181 -39.83 -24.55 1.24
CA ILE A 181 -39.82 -23.36 2.11
C ILE A 181 -40.23 -23.71 3.54
N GLU A 182 -41.14 -24.66 3.68
CA GLU A 182 -41.61 -25.19 4.95
C GLU A 182 -40.44 -25.78 5.74
N ASP A 183 -39.66 -26.65 5.11
CA ASP A 183 -38.49 -27.29 5.72
C ASP A 183 -37.39 -26.26 6.05
N LEU A 184 -37.13 -25.30 5.15
CA LEU A 184 -36.14 -24.24 5.40
C LEU A 184 -36.52 -23.36 6.59
N ALA A 185 -37.82 -23.16 6.85
CA ALA A 185 -38.30 -22.38 7.97
C ALA A 185 -38.17 -23.09 9.33
N GLU A 186 -37.87 -24.39 9.33
CA GLU A 186 -37.61 -25.18 10.54
C GLU A 186 -36.11 -25.31 10.87
N GLN A 187 -35.22 -24.97 9.92
CA GLN A 187 -33.78 -25.02 10.13
C GLN A 187 -33.30 -23.90 11.07
N ASP A 188 -32.41 -24.26 12.01
CA ASP A 188 -31.78 -23.31 12.92
C ASP A 188 -30.66 -22.54 12.20
N PHE A 189 -30.95 -21.28 11.89
CA PHE A 189 -30.02 -20.36 11.25
C PHE A 189 -28.86 -19.95 12.17
N LEU A 190 -29.10 -19.84 13.48
CA LEU A 190 -28.06 -19.38 14.41
C LEU A 190 -27.01 -20.47 14.64
N ASP A 191 -27.44 -21.73 14.74
CA ASP A 191 -26.53 -22.88 14.82
C ASP A 191 -25.67 -22.99 13.56
N PHE A 192 -26.31 -22.88 12.38
CA PHE A 192 -25.62 -22.85 11.09
C PHE A 192 -24.53 -21.77 11.01
N VAL A 193 -24.85 -20.52 11.37
CA VAL A 193 -23.89 -19.40 11.35
C VAL A 193 -22.78 -19.61 12.37
N THR A 194 -23.12 -20.10 13.58
CA THR A 194 -22.14 -20.34 14.65
C THR A 194 -21.15 -21.44 14.23
N GLY A 195 -21.62 -22.50 13.58
CA GLY A 195 -20.76 -23.54 13.00
C GLY A 195 -19.79 -22.99 11.96
N LEU A 196 -20.27 -22.16 11.02
CA LEU A 196 -19.42 -21.51 10.02
C LEU A 196 -18.39 -20.55 10.65
N GLU A 197 -18.80 -19.70 11.60
CA GLU A 197 -17.86 -18.80 12.29
C GLU A 197 -16.79 -19.59 13.06
N ALA A 198 -17.14 -20.73 13.66
CA ALA A 198 -16.18 -21.60 14.34
C ALA A 198 -15.18 -22.28 13.38
N GLU A 199 -15.55 -22.49 12.11
CA GLU A 199 -14.62 -22.93 11.07
C GLU A 199 -13.67 -21.79 10.65
N PHE A 200 -14.20 -20.59 10.38
CA PHE A 200 -13.38 -19.41 10.05
C PHE A 200 -12.40 -19.05 11.17
N ALA A 201 -12.83 -19.05 12.43
CA ALA A 201 -11.99 -18.72 13.58
C ALA A 201 -10.82 -19.69 13.74
N ARG A 202 -11.04 -21.01 13.53
CA ARG A 202 -9.97 -22.01 13.60
C ARG A 202 -8.84 -21.76 12.60
N GLU A 203 -9.18 -21.26 11.41
CA GLU A 203 -8.21 -21.01 10.34
C GLU A 203 -7.45 -19.69 10.56
N VAL A 204 -8.16 -18.64 10.99
CA VAL A 204 -7.54 -17.34 11.32
C VAL A 204 -6.63 -17.43 12.54
N SER A 205 -7.04 -18.14 13.61
CA SER A 205 -6.18 -18.38 14.77
C SER A 205 -4.90 -19.15 14.42
N GLY A 206 -4.92 -19.99 13.37
CA GLY A 206 -3.71 -20.61 12.84
C GLY A 206 -2.77 -19.63 12.13
N LEU A 207 -3.28 -18.51 11.63
CA LEU A 207 -2.54 -17.43 10.95
C LEU A 207 -2.09 -16.31 11.90
N GLU A 208 -2.86 -16.01 12.95
CA GLU A 208 -2.58 -14.92 13.91
C GLU A 208 -1.42 -15.21 14.87
N ILE A 209 -1.06 -16.48 15.08
CA ILE A 209 0.06 -16.84 15.97
C ILE A 209 1.42 -16.39 15.38
N ASP A 210 1.49 -16.05 14.09
CA ASP A 210 2.77 -15.88 13.39
C ASP A 210 3.21 -14.43 13.10
N GLN A 211 2.35 -13.40 13.16
CA GLN A 211 2.76 -12.04 12.72
C GLN A 211 2.10 -10.86 13.48
N ALA A 212 2.94 -10.04 14.13
CA ALA A 212 2.55 -8.79 14.81
C ALA A 212 2.50 -7.55 13.89
N GLY A 213 2.59 -7.74 12.56
CA GLY A 213 2.67 -6.67 11.56
C GLY A 213 1.41 -6.54 10.69
N ASP A 214 1.33 -5.46 9.91
CA ASP A 214 0.24 -5.27 8.94
C ASP A 214 0.33 -6.30 7.81
N ARG A 215 -0.79 -6.95 7.47
CA ARG A 215 -0.86 -7.91 6.36
C ARG A 215 -1.30 -7.16 5.10
N VAL A 216 -0.39 -7.02 4.15
CA VAL A 216 -0.54 -6.08 3.03
C VAL A 216 -0.78 -6.80 1.71
N LEU A 217 -1.80 -6.39 0.97
CA LEU A 217 -2.00 -6.78 -0.42
C LEU A 217 -1.44 -5.69 -1.34
N LEU A 218 -0.46 -6.05 -2.19
CA LEU A 218 0.09 -5.10 -3.16
C LEU A 218 -0.76 -5.05 -4.42
N VAL A 219 -0.92 -3.86 -4.99
CA VAL A 219 -1.63 -3.62 -6.25
C VAL A 219 -0.76 -2.85 -7.22
N GLY A 220 -0.36 -3.53 -8.29
CA GLY A 220 0.38 -2.95 -9.41
C GLY A 220 -0.52 -2.72 -10.61
N VAL A 221 -0.48 -1.49 -11.15
CA VAL A 221 -1.10 -1.18 -12.44
C VAL A 221 0.01 -0.93 -13.46
N GLN A 222 0.01 -1.69 -14.54
CA GLN A 222 0.95 -1.50 -15.65
C GLN A 222 0.27 -0.69 -16.74
N THR A 223 0.78 0.52 -16.99
CA THR A 223 0.33 1.40 -18.07
C THR A 223 1.13 1.18 -19.36
N SER A 224 0.58 1.57 -20.52
CA SER A 224 1.22 1.32 -21.83
C SER A 224 2.58 1.99 -22.02
N ASP A 225 2.83 3.06 -21.28
CA ASP A 225 4.05 3.87 -21.26
C ASP A 225 5.15 3.30 -20.36
N ARG A 226 4.82 2.36 -19.46
CA ARG A 226 5.77 1.79 -18.50
C ARG A 226 6.37 0.51 -19.04
N ASP A 227 7.70 0.46 -19.09
CA ASP A 227 8.46 -0.75 -19.42
C ASP A 227 8.08 -1.91 -18.48
N PRO A 228 7.80 -3.13 -18.98
CA PRO A 228 7.45 -4.27 -18.14
C PRO A 228 8.48 -4.60 -17.05
N ARG A 229 9.78 -4.44 -17.32
CA ARG A 229 10.80 -4.71 -16.29
C ARG A 229 10.77 -3.63 -15.20
N ALA A 230 10.67 -2.36 -15.59
CA ALA A 230 10.55 -1.27 -14.63
C ALA A 230 9.29 -1.40 -13.73
N PHE A 231 8.19 -1.92 -14.28
CA PHE A 231 6.98 -2.21 -13.50
C PHE A 231 7.20 -3.30 -12.44
N GLU A 232 7.87 -4.40 -12.78
CA GLU A 232 8.16 -5.45 -11.80
C GLU A 232 9.22 -5.01 -10.79
N ASP A 233 10.22 -4.22 -11.20
CA ASP A 233 11.22 -3.61 -10.31
C ASP A 233 10.54 -2.70 -9.27
N GLY A 234 9.59 -1.86 -9.69
CA GLY A 234 8.83 -0.97 -8.81
C GLY A 234 7.97 -1.74 -7.80
N LEU A 235 7.34 -2.85 -8.23
CA LEU A 235 6.59 -3.74 -7.33
C LEU A 235 7.50 -4.45 -6.31
N ALA A 236 8.65 -4.95 -6.74
CA ALA A 236 9.64 -5.56 -5.85
C ALA A 236 10.24 -4.53 -4.87
N GLU A 237 10.37 -3.27 -5.29
CA GLU A 237 10.75 -2.19 -4.39
C GLU A 237 9.64 -1.86 -3.39
N LEU A 238 8.36 -1.81 -3.81
CA LEU A 238 7.23 -1.61 -2.90
C LEU A 238 7.10 -2.73 -1.87
N ASP A 239 7.33 -3.98 -2.27
CA ASP A 239 7.39 -5.13 -1.37
C ASP A 239 8.43 -4.91 -0.25
N ARG A 240 9.65 -4.52 -0.63
CA ARG A 240 10.72 -4.17 0.32
C ARG A 240 10.39 -2.95 1.19
N LEU A 241 9.66 -1.96 0.64
CA LEU A 241 9.20 -0.80 1.41
C LEU A 241 8.20 -1.24 2.50
N VAL A 242 7.26 -2.11 2.15
CA VAL A 242 6.28 -2.64 3.10
C VAL A 242 6.96 -3.45 4.21
N ASP A 243 7.89 -4.34 3.86
CA ASP A 243 8.67 -5.10 4.84
C ASP A 243 9.46 -4.17 5.78
N THR A 244 10.12 -3.15 5.21
CA THR A 244 10.84 -2.12 5.98
C THR A 244 9.93 -1.34 6.93
N ALA A 245 8.67 -1.12 6.57
CA ALA A 245 7.67 -0.44 7.40
C ALA A 245 7.10 -1.33 8.52
N GLY A 246 7.42 -2.63 8.52
CA GLY A 246 6.92 -3.63 9.47
C GLY A 246 5.65 -4.36 9.02
N GLY A 247 5.31 -4.30 7.74
CA GLY A 247 4.21 -5.06 7.14
C GLY A 247 4.70 -6.34 6.44
N SER A 248 3.84 -7.36 6.37
CA SER A 248 4.07 -8.58 5.60
C SER A 248 3.20 -8.60 4.36
N VAL A 249 3.80 -8.74 3.19
CA VAL A 249 3.06 -8.86 1.94
C VAL A 249 2.45 -10.26 1.81
N VAL A 250 1.12 -10.32 1.71
CA VAL A 250 0.37 -11.59 1.61
C VAL A 250 -0.02 -11.94 0.18
N GLY A 251 0.10 -11.00 -0.75
CA GLY A 251 -0.22 -11.22 -2.16
C GLY A 251 0.04 -9.99 -3.03
N VAL A 252 0.04 -10.22 -4.35
CA VAL A 252 0.27 -9.17 -5.36
C VAL A 252 -0.75 -9.27 -6.49
N VAL A 253 -1.53 -8.21 -6.67
CA VAL A 253 -2.50 -8.06 -7.75
C VAL A 253 -1.90 -7.21 -8.86
N ARG A 254 -1.93 -7.73 -10.09
CA ARG A 254 -1.45 -7.01 -11.29
C ARG A 254 -2.62 -6.70 -12.23
N GLN A 255 -2.63 -5.50 -12.80
CA GLN A 255 -3.54 -5.14 -13.89
C GLN A 255 -2.81 -4.36 -14.99
N LYS A 256 -2.86 -4.89 -16.22
CA LYS A 256 -2.43 -4.15 -17.41
C LYS A 256 -3.57 -3.29 -17.96
N ARG A 257 -3.33 -2.00 -18.21
CA ARG A 257 -4.31 -1.07 -18.78
C ARG A 257 -3.63 0.02 -19.61
N SER A 258 -4.31 0.60 -20.59
CA SER A 258 -3.72 1.67 -21.39
C SER A 258 -3.45 2.95 -20.59
N ARG A 259 -4.38 3.32 -19.70
CA ARG A 259 -4.29 4.46 -18.81
C ARG A 259 -4.90 4.12 -17.45
N PRO A 260 -4.58 4.80 -16.35
CA PRO A 260 -5.25 4.56 -15.06
C PRO A 260 -6.75 4.85 -15.12
N HIS A 261 -7.58 4.15 -14.35
CA HIS A 261 -8.99 4.51 -14.19
C HIS A 261 -9.11 5.80 -13.35
N PRO A 262 -9.88 6.81 -13.79
CA PRO A 262 -9.91 8.10 -13.09
C PRO A 262 -10.38 8.00 -11.65
N GLN A 263 -11.29 7.08 -11.32
CA GLN A 263 -11.88 6.98 -9.98
C GLN A 263 -11.24 5.97 -9.05
N THR A 264 -10.51 4.97 -9.58
CA THR A 264 -10.04 3.81 -8.81
C THR A 264 -8.67 3.33 -9.24
N VAL A 265 -8.05 3.92 -10.28
CA VAL A 265 -6.84 3.45 -10.97
C VAL A 265 -6.99 2.11 -11.68
N VAL A 266 -7.61 1.13 -11.03
CA VAL A 266 -7.98 -0.18 -11.57
C VAL A 266 -9.41 -0.21 -12.10
N GLY A 267 -9.74 -1.19 -12.94
CA GLY A 267 -11.11 -1.40 -13.44
C GLY A 267 -12.06 -1.93 -12.36
N GLU A 268 -13.38 -1.72 -12.52
CA GLU A 268 -14.41 -2.12 -11.54
C GLU A 268 -14.33 -3.61 -11.15
N GLY A 269 -14.26 -4.52 -12.13
CA GLY A 269 -14.10 -5.95 -11.84
C GLY A 269 -12.80 -6.30 -11.11
N LYS A 270 -11.74 -5.49 -11.28
CA LYS A 270 -10.47 -5.68 -10.57
C LYS A 270 -10.54 -5.15 -9.14
N VAL A 271 -11.33 -4.09 -8.87
CA VAL A 271 -11.61 -3.65 -7.51
C VAL A 271 -12.31 -4.75 -6.72
N GLU A 272 -13.26 -5.45 -7.34
CA GLU A 272 -13.93 -6.60 -6.71
C GLU A 272 -12.96 -7.76 -6.45
N GLU A 273 -12.10 -8.07 -7.42
CA GLU A 273 -11.05 -9.08 -7.25
C GLU A 273 -10.10 -8.72 -6.09
N ILE A 274 -9.66 -7.46 -6.00
CA ILE A 274 -8.82 -6.96 -4.91
C ILE A 274 -9.54 -7.09 -3.56
N ALA A 275 -10.81 -6.71 -3.48
CA ALA A 275 -11.60 -6.82 -2.26
C ALA A 275 -11.71 -8.28 -1.79
N LEU A 276 -11.97 -9.20 -2.72
CA LEU A 276 -12.08 -10.63 -2.43
C LEU A 276 -10.73 -11.23 -2.02
N GLN A 277 -9.64 -10.88 -2.70
CA GLN A 277 -8.31 -11.35 -2.32
C GLN A 277 -7.85 -10.80 -0.98
N ALA A 278 -8.08 -9.50 -0.72
CA ALA A 278 -7.76 -8.90 0.56
C ALA A 278 -8.49 -9.63 1.69
N GLN A 279 -9.76 -9.96 1.48
CA GLN A 279 -10.54 -10.70 2.45
C GLN A 279 -10.08 -12.16 2.62
N SER A 280 -9.85 -12.88 1.51
CA SER A 280 -9.41 -14.29 1.53
C SER A 280 -8.06 -14.46 2.22
N LEU A 281 -7.14 -13.53 1.97
CA LEU A 281 -5.80 -13.53 2.54
C LEU A 281 -5.73 -12.86 3.92
N GLY A 282 -6.84 -12.32 4.43
CA GLY A 282 -6.86 -11.59 5.71
C GLY A 282 -5.99 -10.33 5.71
N ALA A 283 -5.83 -9.67 4.55
CA ALA A 283 -5.11 -8.41 4.44
C ALA A 283 -5.88 -7.28 5.13
N ASN A 284 -5.20 -6.54 6.01
CA ASN A 284 -5.74 -5.37 6.71
C ASN A 284 -5.32 -4.04 6.06
N LEU A 285 -4.47 -4.09 5.04
CA LEU A 285 -3.96 -2.95 4.29
C LEU A 285 -3.82 -3.30 2.80
N VAL A 286 -4.15 -2.35 1.92
CA VAL A 286 -3.91 -2.49 0.47
C VAL A 286 -2.98 -1.36 0.01
N ALA A 287 -1.83 -1.71 -0.56
CA ALA A 287 -0.81 -0.77 -0.99
C ALA A 287 -0.71 -0.72 -2.52
N PHE A 288 -0.74 0.49 -3.10
CA PHE A 288 -0.62 0.70 -4.55
C PHE A 288 0.78 1.19 -4.93
N ASP A 289 1.37 0.62 -5.98
CA ASP A 289 2.66 1.04 -6.56
C ASP A 289 2.52 2.30 -7.44
N ARG A 290 1.88 3.33 -6.91
CA ARG A 290 1.78 4.67 -7.49
C ARG A 290 1.00 5.57 -6.56
N ASP A 291 1.16 6.87 -6.78
CA ASP A 291 0.39 7.88 -6.08
C ASP A 291 -1.09 7.84 -6.47
N LEU A 292 -1.94 7.95 -5.44
CA LEU A 292 -3.39 7.95 -5.60
C LEU A 292 -3.94 9.32 -5.26
N SER A 293 -4.86 9.86 -6.07
CA SER A 293 -5.58 11.07 -5.69
C SER A 293 -6.47 10.84 -4.45
N PRO A 294 -6.82 11.91 -3.69
CA PRO A 294 -7.73 11.79 -2.55
C PRO A 294 -9.08 11.14 -2.88
N ALA A 295 -9.59 11.37 -4.10
CA ALA A 295 -10.85 10.77 -4.54
C ALA A 295 -10.69 9.27 -4.82
N GLN A 296 -9.56 8.85 -5.39
CA GLN A 296 -9.27 7.45 -5.67
C GLN A 296 -9.15 6.63 -4.39
N ILE A 297 -8.38 7.11 -3.40
CA ILE A 297 -8.26 6.42 -2.10
C ILE A 297 -9.65 6.20 -1.50
N ARG A 298 -10.48 7.24 -1.39
CA ARG A 298 -11.82 7.11 -0.80
C ARG A 298 -12.72 6.13 -1.54
N ASN A 299 -12.68 6.14 -2.86
CA ASN A 299 -13.47 5.21 -3.67
C ASN A 299 -12.97 3.78 -3.44
N LEU A 300 -11.65 3.56 -3.48
CA LEU A 300 -11.04 2.27 -3.24
C LEU A 300 -11.35 1.76 -1.83
N GLU A 301 -11.13 2.55 -0.78
CA GLU A 301 -11.50 2.20 0.60
C GLU A 301 -12.99 1.87 0.73
N LYS A 302 -13.85 2.64 0.06
CA LYS A 302 -15.30 2.39 0.06
C LYS A 302 -15.68 1.08 -0.61
N PHE A 303 -15.00 0.69 -1.69
CA PHE A 303 -15.33 -0.52 -2.45
C PHE A 303 -14.64 -1.77 -1.89
N ILE A 304 -13.40 -1.64 -1.42
CA ILE A 304 -12.56 -2.72 -0.87
C ILE A 304 -12.92 -2.99 0.60
N GLY A 305 -13.35 -1.97 1.35
CA GLY A 305 -13.69 -2.10 2.77
C GLY A 305 -12.48 -2.11 3.72
N THR A 306 -11.27 -1.92 3.19
CA THR A 306 -9.99 -1.95 3.92
C THR A 306 -9.23 -0.64 3.72
N ARG A 307 -8.29 -0.30 4.62
CA ARG A 307 -7.43 0.89 4.47
C ARG A 307 -6.60 0.74 3.19
N VAL A 308 -6.55 1.82 2.41
CA VAL A 308 -5.78 1.88 1.16
C VAL A 308 -4.70 2.93 1.31
N VAL A 309 -3.47 2.54 1.03
CA VAL A 309 -2.30 3.42 1.03
C VAL A 309 -1.66 3.44 -0.35
N ASP A 310 -1.01 4.54 -0.67
CA ASP A 310 -0.18 4.65 -1.86
C ASP A 310 1.30 4.56 -1.50
N ARG A 311 2.15 4.51 -2.53
CA ARG A 311 3.60 4.44 -2.38
C ARG A 311 4.14 5.57 -1.50
N THR A 312 3.65 6.80 -1.68
CA THR A 312 4.05 7.97 -0.89
C THR A 312 3.79 7.78 0.60
N GLU A 313 2.62 7.28 0.99
CA GLU A 313 2.27 7.06 2.39
C GLU A 313 3.15 6.00 3.06
N VAL A 314 3.45 4.90 2.37
CA VAL A 314 4.37 3.86 2.88
C VAL A 314 5.75 4.43 3.15
N ILE A 315 6.27 5.24 2.23
CA ILE A 315 7.58 5.88 2.36
C ILE A 315 7.60 6.86 3.56
N LEU A 316 6.55 7.68 3.70
CA LEU A 316 6.41 8.62 4.82
C LEU A 316 6.37 7.91 6.18
N ASP A 317 5.71 6.75 6.26
CA ASP A 317 5.65 5.94 7.47
C ASP A 317 7.03 5.38 7.84
N ILE A 318 7.82 4.92 6.86
CA ILE A 318 9.22 4.51 7.09
C ILE A 318 10.03 5.69 7.65
N PHE A 319 9.92 6.88 7.07
CA PHE A 319 10.66 8.04 7.57
C PHE A 319 10.27 8.46 8.97
N ALA A 320 8.99 8.36 9.32
CA ALA A 320 8.54 8.66 10.67
C ALA A 320 9.17 7.72 11.71
N GLN A 321 9.40 6.46 11.34
CA GLN A 321 10.10 5.49 12.18
C GLN A 321 11.61 5.75 12.24
N ARG A 322 12.22 6.29 11.17
CA ARG A 322 13.68 6.47 11.05
C ARG A 322 14.19 7.84 11.52
N ALA A 323 13.34 8.87 11.55
CA ALA A 323 13.72 10.23 11.93
C ALA A 323 14.11 10.33 13.42
N ARG A 324 15.42 10.45 13.70
CA ARG A 324 15.93 10.56 15.06
C ARG A 324 16.23 12.01 15.44
N SER A 325 16.82 12.77 14.51
CA SER A 325 17.18 14.16 14.74
C SER A 325 15.97 15.08 14.87
N GLY A 326 16.13 16.21 15.55
CA GLY A 326 15.07 17.22 15.65
C GLY A 326 14.67 17.78 14.28
N ALA A 327 15.66 18.00 13.39
CA ALA A 327 15.43 18.48 12.03
C ALA A 327 14.68 17.46 11.17
N GLY A 328 15.10 16.19 11.19
CA GLY A 328 14.45 15.10 10.48
C GLY A 328 13.01 14.89 10.93
N LYS A 329 12.75 14.95 12.25
CA LYS A 329 11.37 14.85 12.79
C LYS A 329 10.46 15.98 12.29
N LEU A 330 10.97 17.21 12.26
CA LEU A 330 10.21 18.37 11.75
C LEU A 330 9.89 18.24 10.26
N GLN A 331 10.85 17.79 9.46
CA GLN A 331 10.69 17.57 8.01
C GLN A 331 9.69 16.48 7.70
N VAL A 332 9.78 15.34 8.40
CA VAL A 332 8.84 14.24 8.22
C VAL A 332 7.43 14.63 8.65
N GLU A 333 7.29 15.32 9.80
CA GLU A 333 5.98 15.83 10.23
C GLU A 333 5.40 16.81 9.19
N LEU A 334 6.21 17.72 8.65
CA LEU A 334 5.80 18.65 7.60
C LEU A 334 5.29 17.89 6.37
N ALA A 335 6.07 16.95 5.85
CA ALA A 335 5.72 16.16 4.67
C ALA A 335 4.45 15.31 4.89
N GLN A 336 4.29 14.71 6.06
CA GLN A 336 3.08 13.98 6.44
C GLN A 336 1.86 14.90 6.43
N LEU A 337 1.95 16.09 7.02
CA LEU A 337 0.83 17.02 7.07
C LEU A 337 0.47 17.60 5.69
N GLU A 338 1.47 17.89 4.85
CA GLU A 338 1.26 18.34 3.47
C GLU A 338 0.58 17.27 2.61
N TYR A 339 0.96 16.00 2.79
CA TYR A 339 0.33 14.86 2.14
C TYR A 339 -1.10 14.60 2.65
N LEU A 340 -1.33 14.69 3.96
CA LEU A 340 -2.63 14.44 4.58
C LEU A 340 -3.66 15.56 4.31
N MET A 341 -3.21 16.82 4.25
CA MET A 341 -4.07 17.99 4.08
C MET A 341 -5.10 17.88 2.94
N PRO A 342 -4.71 17.60 1.67
CA PRO A 342 -5.66 17.46 0.58
C PRO A 342 -6.60 16.25 0.76
N ARG A 343 -6.17 15.23 1.52
CA ARG A 343 -6.88 13.97 1.72
C ARG A 343 -7.97 14.03 2.81
N LEU A 344 -7.84 14.94 3.77
CA LEU A 344 -8.83 15.15 4.85
C LEU A 344 -10.21 15.64 4.34
N THR A 345 -10.21 16.42 3.25
CA THR A 345 -11.42 17.05 2.67
C THR A 345 -12.57 16.06 2.39
N GLY A 346 -12.25 14.81 2.08
CA GLY A 346 -13.28 13.82 1.72
C GLY A 346 -13.82 12.97 2.86
N ARG A 347 -13.22 12.98 4.06
CA ARG A 347 -13.77 12.31 5.25
C ARG A 347 -14.99 13.05 5.84
N GLY A 348 -15.18 14.31 5.42
CA GLY A 348 -16.21 15.20 5.95
C GLY A 348 -17.66 14.82 5.66
N GLN A 349 -17.95 14.01 4.64
CA GLN A 349 -19.33 13.65 4.29
C GLN A 349 -20.00 12.73 5.33
N ALA A 350 -19.22 11.90 6.05
CA ALA A 350 -19.73 11.07 7.13
C ALA A 350 -20.06 11.90 8.41
N MET A 351 -19.23 12.91 8.71
CA MET A 351 -19.38 13.77 9.89
C MET A 351 -20.37 14.93 9.67
N SER A 352 -20.55 15.39 8.43
CA SER A 352 -21.51 16.43 8.05
C SER A 352 -22.97 15.97 8.19
N ARG A 353 -23.24 14.67 8.04
CA ARG A 353 -24.58 14.10 8.24
C ARG A 353 -25.03 14.13 9.71
N LEU A 354 -24.10 14.06 10.67
CA LEU A 354 -24.42 14.21 12.10
C LEU A 354 -24.67 15.68 12.49
N GLY A 355 -24.21 16.65 11.69
CA GLY A 355 -24.45 18.08 11.89
C GLY A 355 -25.67 18.64 11.16
N GLY A 356 -26.41 17.82 10.41
CA GLY A 356 -27.50 18.22 9.53
C GLY A 356 -28.86 18.34 10.23
N GLY A 357 -29.00 19.27 11.18
CA GLY A 357 -30.28 19.74 11.69
C GLY A 357 -30.54 21.18 11.23
N ILE A 358 -31.77 21.49 10.82
CA ILE A 358 -32.26 22.83 10.44
C ILE A 358 -31.97 23.81 11.60
N GLY A 359 -30.82 24.49 11.57
CA GLY A 359 -30.32 25.28 12.68
C GLY A 359 -28.95 25.96 12.49
N THR A 360 -28.23 25.68 11.39
CA THR A 360 -26.93 26.32 11.08
C THR A 360 -27.07 27.70 10.42
N ARG A 361 -28.09 28.48 10.80
CA ARG A 361 -28.22 29.88 10.37
C ARG A 361 -27.48 30.78 11.37
N GLY A 362 -26.16 30.71 11.29
CA GLY A 362 -25.18 31.61 11.88
C GLY A 362 -23.84 31.39 11.18
N PRO A 363 -22.88 32.34 11.20
CA PRO A 363 -21.58 32.21 10.54
C PRO A 363 -20.64 31.27 11.32
N GLY A 364 -21.14 30.08 11.66
CA GLY A 364 -20.42 29.03 12.38
C GLY A 364 -19.67 28.16 11.38
N GLU A 365 -18.35 28.33 11.37
CA GLU A 365 -17.40 27.51 10.63
C GLU A 365 -17.63 26.00 10.87
N THR A 366 -17.56 25.19 9.81
CA THR A 366 -17.72 23.74 9.95
C THR A 366 -16.53 23.14 10.71
N LYS A 367 -16.76 22.14 11.58
CA LYS A 367 -15.68 21.48 12.36
C LYS A 367 -14.47 21.05 11.50
N LEU A 368 -14.74 20.61 10.27
CA LEU A 368 -13.73 20.22 9.29
C LEU A 368 -12.91 21.41 8.77
N GLU A 369 -13.54 22.55 8.59
CA GLU A 369 -12.84 23.77 8.21
C GLU A 369 -11.98 24.29 9.36
N THR A 370 -12.45 24.17 10.60
CA THR A 370 -11.65 24.46 11.79
C THR A 370 -10.43 23.54 11.90
N GLU A 371 -10.60 22.22 11.73
CA GLU A 371 -9.50 21.25 11.69
C GLU A 371 -8.51 21.57 10.57
N ARG A 372 -8.99 21.89 9.37
CA ARG A 372 -8.15 22.31 8.24
C ARG A 372 -7.31 23.53 8.59
N ARG A 373 -7.91 24.56 9.19
CA ARG A 373 -7.18 25.77 9.60
C ARG A 373 -6.15 25.51 10.69
N VAL A 374 -6.40 24.55 11.59
CA VAL A 374 -5.41 24.12 12.59
C VAL A 374 -4.21 23.48 11.89
N ILE A 375 -4.43 22.54 10.99
CA ILE A 375 -3.35 21.85 10.29
C ILE A 375 -2.60 22.83 9.36
N GLN A 376 -3.29 23.73 8.66
CA GLN A 376 -2.64 24.76 7.82
C GLN A 376 -1.74 25.69 8.65
N ARG A 377 -2.19 26.09 9.85
CA ARG A 377 -1.35 26.87 10.77
C ARG A 377 -0.14 26.07 11.27
N ARG A 378 -0.29 24.76 11.47
CA ARG A 378 0.81 23.87 11.86
C ARG A 378 1.83 23.75 10.73
N ILE A 379 1.40 23.49 9.50
CA ILE A 379 2.26 23.47 8.31
C ILE A 379 3.03 24.79 8.19
N ALA A 380 2.35 25.93 8.22
CA ALA A 380 3.00 27.25 8.12
C ALA A 380 3.98 27.56 9.27
N ARG A 381 3.82 26.90 10.43
CA ARG A 381 4.78 27.00 11.53
C ARG A 381 5.98 26.09 11.29
N LEU A 382 5.75 24.81 10.99
CA LEU A 382 6.80 23.83 10.71
C LEU A 382 7.68 24.28 9.54
N GLN A 383 7.09 24.80 8.48
CA GLN A 383 7.83 25.31 7.33
C GLN A 383 8.72 26.50 7.69
N ARG A 384 8.30 27.37 8.62
CA ARG A 384 9.18 28.43 9.16
C ARG A 384 10.33 27.85 9.98
N GLU A 385 10.05 26.88 10.85
CA GLU A 385 11.06 26.22 11.68
C GLU A 385 12.11 25.49 10.81
N VAL A 386 11.68 24.81 9.74
CA VAL A 386 12.57 24.17 8.76
C VAL A 386 13.43 25.20 8.02
N ASN A 387 12.83 26.30 7.54
CA ASN A 387 13.57 27.37 6.86
C ASN A 387 14.59 28.05 7.78
N GLU A 388 14.28 28.21 9.07
CA GLU A 388 15.22 28.74 10.07
C GLU A 388 16.41 27.80 10.29
N LEU A 389 16.17 26.48 10.33
CA LEU A 389 17.24 25.48 10.42
C LEU A 389 18.15 25.51 9.19
N GLN A 390 17.59 25.60 7.98
CA GLN A 390 18.36 25.75 6.75
C GLN A 390 19.18 27.04 6.74
N ALA A 391 18.59 28.17 7.16
CA ALA A 391 19.31 29.44 7.28
C ALA A 391 20.45 29.34 8.31
N HIS A 392 20.26 28.61 9.41
CA HIS A 392 21.32 28.36 10.38
C HIS A 392 22.46 27.53 9.80
N ARG A 393 22.17 26.45 9.07
CA ARG A 393 23.15 25.63 8.34
C ARG A 393 23.94 26.45 7.31
N ASN A 394 23.27 27.27 6.52
CA ASN A 394 23.91 28.18 5.56
C ASN A 394 24.86 29.19 6.20
N ARG A 395 24.56 29.69 7.41
CA ARG A 395 25.50 30.57 8.15
C ARG A 395 26.70 29.81 8.68
N LEU A 396 26.50 28.57 9.14
CA LEU A 396 27.60 27.66 9.48
C LEU A 396 28.48 27.37 8.25
N ARG A 397 27.88 27.18 7.07
CA ARG A 397 28.57 27.03 5.78
C ARG A 397 29.48 28.21 5.46
N GLN A 398 28.98 29.45 5.55
CA GLN A 398 29.81 30.64 5.29
C GLN A 398 30.99 30.77 6.26
N ARG A 399 30.84 30.30 7.50
CA ARG A 399 31.96 30.23 8.46
C ARG A 399 32.94 29.10 8.16
N ARG A 400 32.48 28.03 7.50
CA ARG A 400 33.27 26.85 7.12
C ARG A 400 33.98 26.96 5.76
N GLN A 401 33.66 27.96 4.94
CA GLN A 401 34.35 28.27 3.67
C GLN A 401 35.85 28.62 3.83
N HIS A 402 36.38 28.56 5.06
CA HIS A 402 37.80 28.71 5.40
C HIS A 402 38.40 27.47 6.09
N HIS A 403 37.83 26.28 5.94
CA HIS A 403 38.41 25.05 6.51
C HIS A 403 39.36 24.33 5.55
N ASP A 404 40.52 23.93 6.07
CA ASP A 404 41.58 23.13 5.42
C ASP A 404 41.21 21.66 5.13
N VAL A 405 39.95 21.24 5.38
CA VAL A 405 39.56 19.81 5.33
C VAL A 405 38.45 19.59 4.31
N PRO A 406 38.72 18.90 3.18
CA PRO A 406 37.76 18.68 2.11
C PRO A 406 36.62 17.75 2.53
N THR A 407 35.45 17.93 1.90
CA THR A 407 34.22 17.18 2.23
C THR A 407 33.73 16.33 1.06
N VAL A 408 33.36 15.08 1.34
CA VAL A 408 32.88 14.10 0.36
C VAL A 408 31.53 13.54 0.82
N ALA A 409 30.54 13.53 -0.06
CA ALA A 409 29.23 12.91 0.21
C ALA A 409 29.10 11.56 -0.49
N ILE A 410 28.61 10.55 0.23
CA ILE A 410 28.28 9.23 -0.34
C ILE A 410 26.83 9.26 -0.82
N VAL A 411 26.63 9.14 -2.13
CA VAL A 411 25.31 9.12 -2.77
C VAL A 411 25.01 7.75 -3.39
N GLY A 412 23.74 7.44 -3.62
CA GLY A 412 23.34 6.21 -4.28
C GLY A 412 22.01 5.65 -3.80
N TYR A 413 21.55 4.60 -4.46
CA TYR A 413 20.28 3.95 -4.14
C TYR A 413 20.20 3.47 -2.69
N THR A 414 18.99 3.37 -2.17
CA THR A 414 18.71 2.63 -0.95
C THR A 414 19.26 1.21 -1.06
N ASN A 415 19.82 0.71 0.03
CA ASN A 415 20.50 -0.59 0.09
C ASN A 415 21.77 -0.76 -0.80
N ALA A 416 22.32 0.31 -1.40
CA ALA A 416 23.61 0.22 -2.11
C ALA A 416 24.82 -0.07 -1.18
N GLY A 417 24.63 0.00 0.14
CA GLY A 417 25.67 -0.24 1.14
C GLY A 417 26.42 1.02 1.60
N LYS A 418 25.81 2.20 1.49
CA LYS A 418 26.43 3.49 1.85
C LYS A 418 26.91 3.54 3.30
N SER A 419 26.04 3.19 4.24
CA SER A 419 26.37 3.15 5.67
C SER A 419 27.37 2.05 6.01
N THR A 420 27.28 0.89 5.34
CA THR A 420 28.29 -0.18 5.45
C THR A 420 29.66 0.32 5.02
N LEU A 421 29.74 1.05 3.89
CA LEU A 421 31.00 1.62 3.41
C LEU A 421 31.55 2.68 4.36
N LEU A 422 30.70 3.57 4.90
CA LEU A 422 31.11 4.56 5.90
C LEU A 422 31.74 3.89 7.11
N ASN A 423 31.08 2.87 7.67
CA ASN A 423 31.56 2.12 8.83
C ASN A 423 32.92 1.48 8.57
N VAL A 424 33.05 0.82 7.42
CA VAL A 424 34.27 0.09 7.04
C VAL A 424 35.44 1.02 6.75
N LEU A 425 35.18 2.22 6.22
CA LEU A 425 36.24 3.21 5.97
C LEU A 425 36.68 3.93 7.26
N THR A 426 35.75 4.18 8.18
CA THR A 426 35.98 5.07 9.34
C THR A 426 35.99 4.37 10.70
N ASP A 427 35.89 3.03 10.73
CA ASP A 427 35.69 2.22 11.95
C ASP A 427 34.57 2.77 12.84
N ALA A 428 33.50 3.28 12.21
CA ALA A 428 32.34 3.84 12.90
C ALA A 428 31.26 2.80 13.18
N GLU A 429 30.46 3.04 14.23
CA GLU A 429 29.28 2.25 14.58
C GLU A 429 27.98 2.92 14.09
N VAL A 430 27.88 3.26 12.80
CA VAL A 430 26.62 3.76 12.20
C VAL A 430 25.69 2.58 11.94
N TYR A 431 24.39 2.74 12.19
CA TYR A 431 23.41 1.70 11.92
C TYR A 431 23.38 1.37 10.42
N ALA A 432 23.68 0.11 10.07
CA ALA A 432 23.57 -0.42 8.73
C ALA A 432 22.74 -1.71 8.80
N ALA A 433 21.70 -1.79 7.99
CA ALA A 433 20.82 -2.95 7.89
C ALA A 433 20.33 -3.10 6.46
N ASP A 434 19.97 -4.33 6.08
CA ASP A 434 19.35 -4.66 4.78
C ASP A 434 17.87 -4.22 4.77
N GLN A 435 17.65 -2.91 4.91
CA GLN A 435 16.34 -2.26 5.01
C GLN A 435 16.39 -0.96 4.20
N LEU A 436 15.28 -0.60 3.55
CA LEU A 436 15.21 0.67 2.83
C LEU A 436 15.26 1.84 3.81
N PHE A 437 15.93 2.92 3.42
CA PHE A 437 16.10 4.11 4.26
C PHE A 437 16.67 3.84 5.66
N ALA A 438 17.59 2.87 5.78
CA ALA A 438 18.35 2.63 7.01
C ALA A 438 18.99 3.91 7.59
N THR A 439 19.38 4.84 6.71
CA THR A 439 19.89 6.17 7.04
C THR A 439 18.99 7.24 6.45
N LEU A 440 18.44 8.10 7.32
CA LEU A 440 17.67 9.29 6.96
C LEU A 440 18.42 10.58 7.31
N ASP A 441 18.97 10.64 8.53
CA ASP A 441 19.75 11.78 9.00
C ASP A 441 21.20 11.65 8.52
N PRO A 442 21.79 12.69 7.89
CA PRO A 442 23.14 12.62 7.36
C PRO A 442 24.17 12.44 8.47
N THR A 443 25.13 11.55 8.26
CA THR A 443 26.15 11.22 9.26
C THR A 443 27.55 11.49 8.72
N THR A 444 28.25 12.46 9.31
CA THR A 444 29.62 12.81 8.92
C THR A 444 30.66 12.17 9.85
N ARG A 445 31.73 11.63 9.26
CA ARG A 445 32.90 11.07 9.95
C ARG A 445 34.19 11.58 9.31
N ARG A 446 35.25 11.66 10.10
CA ARG A 446 36.58 12.01 9.60
C ARG A 446 37.28 10.76 9.10
N LEU A 447 37.87 10.82 7.91
CA LEU A 447 38.67 9.76 7.31
C LEU A 447 40.06 10.31 6.99
N THR A 448 41.11 9.60 7.38
CA THR A 448 42.48 9.95 6.97
C THR A 448 42.88 9.05 5.80
N LEU A 449 43.14 9.66 4.65
CA LEU A 449 43.63 8.99 3.45
C LEU A 449 45.16 9.05 3.43
N THR A 450 45.81 7.90 3.48
CA THR A 450 47.26 7.77 3.30
C THR A 450 47.52 7.24 1.90
N ALA A 451 48.53 7.79 1.21
CA ALA A 451 49.01 7.17 -0.01
C ALA A 451 49.74 5.86 0.35
N PRO A 452 49.61 4.78 -0.45
CA PRO A 452 50.40 3.58 -0.21
C PRO A 452 51.90 3.94 -0.28
N ALA A 453 52.69 3.38 0.66
CA ALA A 453 54.14 3.54 0.64
C ALA A 453 54.67 3.08 -0.73
N PRO A 454 55.62 3.81 -1.35
CA PRO A 454 56.25 3.33 -2.57
C PRO A 454 56.83 1.94 -2.30
N ILE A 455 56.50 0.97 -3.17
CA ILE A 455 57.07 -0.37 -3.12
C ILE A 455 58.58 -0.19 -3.17
N ALA A 456 59.28 -0.56 -2.10
CA ALA A 456 60.73 -0.51 -2.06
C ALA A 456 61.26 -1.30 -3.27
N PRO A 457 62.19 -0.74 -4.07
CA PRO A 457 62.77 -1.48 -5.19
C PRO A 457 63.37 -2.78 -4.65
N ILE A 458 62.98 -3.89 -5.26
CA ILE A 458 63.56 -5.21 -4.99
C ILE A 458 65.06 -5.06 -5.24
N ALA A 459 65.85 -5.26 -4.18
CA ALA A 459 67.28 -5.01 -4.18
C ALA A 459 68.01 -5.99 -5.11
N GLU A 460 68.26 -5.57 -6.35
CA GLU A 460 69.34 -6.07 -7.19
C GLU A 460 69.97 -4.89 -7.94
N SER A 461 70.91 -4.20 -7.29
CA SER A 461 72.16 -3.73 -7.93
C SER A 461 73.00 -2.91 -6.95
N GLU A 462 74.28 -3.27 -6.93
CA GLU A 462 75.36 -2.67 -6.17
C GLU A 462 75.69 -1.26 -6.71
N PHE A 463 75.10 -0.21 -6.15
CA PHE A 463 75.64 1.15 -6.25
C PHE A 463 75.34 1.92 -4.96
N PRO A 464 76.35 2.28 -4.15
CA PRO A 464 76.17 3.20 -3.04
C PRO A 464 76.32 4.62 -3.60
N ASP A 465 75.22 5.35 -3.71
CA ASP A 465 75.18 6.80 -3.47
C ASP A 465 73.71 7.24 -3.39
N SER A 466 73.23 7.27 -2.14
CA SER A 466 72.01 7.95 -1.63
C SER A 466 70.66 7.65 -2.29
N PRO A 467 69.77 6.88 -1.63
CA PRO A 467 68.35 7.19 -1.68
C PRO A 467 68.08 8.28 -0.62
N GLU A 468 67.72 9.48 -1.06
CA GLU A 468 66.91 10.36 -0.22
C GLU A 468 65.71 9.55 0.25
N PHE A 469 65.58 9.39 1.57
CA PHE A 469 64.40 8.83 2.19
C PHE A 469 63.22 9.69 1.75
N ALA A 470 62.40 9.19 0.83
CA ALA A 470 61.12 9.80 0.52
C ALA A 470 60.34 9.89 1.83
N GLU A 471 60.06 11.12 2.27
CA GLU A 471 59.29 11.38 3.48
C GLU A 471 57.95 10.64 3.41
N PRO A 472 57.41 10.13 4.53
CA PRO A 472 56.11 9.49 4.55
C PRO A 472 55.07 10.49 4.03
N THR A 473 54.41 10.14 2.93
CA THR A 473 53.37 10.95 2.29
C THR A 473 52.35 11.36 3.35
N GLU A 474 52.25 12.67 3.66
CA GLU A 474 51.34 13.18 4.68
C GLU A 474 49.90 12.68 4.40
N GLY A 475 49.29 12.06 5.41
CA GLY A 475 47.92 11.59 5.31
C GLY A 475 46.95 12.77 5.20
N ARG A 476 46.13 12.80 4.14
CA ARG A 476 45.13 13.85 3.95
C ARG A 476 43.86 13.50 4.73
N SER A 477 43.46 14.37 5.65
CA SER A 477 42.18 14.24 6.35
C SER A 477 41.05 14.73 5.43
N ILE A 478 39.96 13.97 5.35
CA ILE A 478 38.71 14.36 4.69
C ILE A 478 37.52 14.17 5.64
N LEU A 479 36.39 14.81 5.36
CA LEU A 479 35.11 14.53 6.00
C LEU A 479 34.24 13.73 5.02
N LEU A 480 33.82 12.54 5.44
CA LEU A 480 32.94 11.65 4.67
C LEU A 480 31.54 11.68 5.27
N THR A 481 30.53 12.02 4.48
CA THR A 481 29.14 12.12 4.90
C THR A 481 28.29 11.06 4.23
N ASP A 482 27.63 10.21 5.01
CA ASP A 482 26.60 9.29 4.54
C ASP A 482 25.27 10.05 4.40
N THR A 483 24.66 9.98 3.23
CA THR A 483 23.40 10.68 2.91
C THR A 483 22.22 9.72 2.85
N VAL A 484 21.01 10.28 2.81
CA VAL A 484 19.80 9.48 2.55
C VAL A 484 19.92 8.75 1.21
N GLY A 485 19.40 7.52 1.16
CA GLY A 485 19.36 6.76 -0.08
C GLY A 485 18.21 7.16 -1.00
N PHE A 486 18.46 7.08 -2.30
CA PHE A 486 17.44 7.32 -3.32
C PHE A 486 16.58 6.07 -3.59
N ILE A 487 15.38 6.30 -4.12
CA ILE A 487 14.42 5.27 -4.57
C ILE A 487 13.84 5.68 -5.92
N GLN A 488 13.12 4.77 -6.60
CA GLN A 488 12.43 5.14 -7.84
C GLN A 488 11.27 6.07 -7.52
N GLU A 489 11.13 7.13 -8.34
CA GLU A 489 10.00 8.07 -8.32
C GLU A 489 9.74 8.65 -6.92
N LEU A 490 10.66 9.49 -6.42
CA LEU A 490 10.47 10.22 -5.16
C LEU A 490 9.24 11.14 -5.25
N PRO A 491 8.28 11.03 -4.32
CA PRO A 491 7.11 11.88 -4.34
C PRO A 491 7.45 13.37 -4.18
N PRO A 492 6.76 14.30 -4.88
CA PRO A 492 7.03 15.73 -4.77
C PRO A 492 6.98 16.31 -3.34
N PRO A 493 6.01 15.92 -2.47
CA PRO A 493 5.99 16.42 -1.08
C PRO A 493 7.22 16.01 -0.26
N LEU A 494 7.84 14.88 -0.64
CA LEU A 494 9.04 14.40 0.00
C LEU A 494 10.28 15.12 -0.51
N MET A 495 10.33 15.49 -1.79
CA MET A 495 11.47 16.25 -2.33
C MET A 495 11.73 17.54 -1.57
N ASP A 496 10.70 18.30 -1.20
CA ASP A 496 10.87 19.56 -0.45
C ASP A 496 11.40 19.31 0.97
N ALA A 497 10.95 18.24 1.62
CA ALA A 497 11.48 17.80 2.91
C ALA A 497 12.93 17.27 2.81
N PHE A 498 13.27 16.65 1.68
CA PHE A 498 14.60 16.10 1.39
C PHE A 498 15.63 17.11 0.93
N ARG A 499 15.23 18.24 0.33
CA ARG A 499 16.18 19.28 -0.10
C ARG A 499 17.13 19.68 1.02
N ALA A 500 16.63 19.78 2.25
CA ALA A 500 17.41 20.15 3.41
C ALA A 500 18.39 19.06 3.90
N THR A 501 18.18 17.78 3.56
CA THR A 501 19.10 16.65 3.86
C THR A 501 19.92 16.21 2.65
N LEU A 502 19.61 16.76 1.48
CA LEU A 502 20.42 16.70 0.25
C LEU A 502 21.31 17.95 0.09
N GLU A 503 21.13 18.96 0.95
CA GLU A 503 22.04 20.11 1.05
C GLU A 503 23.49 19.63 1.24
N GLU A 504 23.71 18.59 2.06
CA GLU A 504 25.01 17.97 2.25
C GLU A 504 25.64 17.42 0.95
N VAL A 505 24.83 17.02 -0.04
CA VAL A 505 25.32 16.59 -1.37
C VAL A 505 25.80 17.79 -2.18
N THR A 506 25.04 18.88 -2.18
CA THR A 506 25.42 20.12 -2.89
C THR A 506 26.57 20.86 -2.23
N GLU A 507 26.81 20.62 -0.94
CA GLU A 507 27.93 21.21 -0.19
C GLU A 507 29.24 20.44 -0.36
N ALA A 508 29.17 19.18 -0.78
CA ALA A 508 30.35 18.35 -0.91
C ALA A 508 31.23 18.80 -2.09
N GLU A 509 32.54 18.78 -1.86
CA GLU A 509 33.54 19.08 -2.90
C GLU A 509 33.66 17.93 -3.90
N ALA A 510 33.34 16.71 -3.49
CA ALA A 510 33.26 15.56 -4.37
C ALA A 510 32.17 14.58 -3.94
N LEU A 511 31.68 13.78 -4.90
CA LEU A 511 30.67 12.77 -4.67
C LEU A 511 31.24 11.37 -4.85
N LEU A 512 30.88 10.48 -3.92
CA LEU A 512 31.11 9.05 -4.02
C LEU A 512 29.78 8.36 -4.34
N HIS A 513 29.57 8.02 -5.62
CA HIS A 513 28.31 7.40 -6.05
C HIS A 513 28.41 5.88 -5.96
N LEU A 514 27.79 5.33 -4.92
CA LEU A 514 27.75 3.90 -4.65
C LEU A 514 26.60 3.22 -5.40
N VAL A 515 26.93 2.19 -6.17
CA VAL A 515 26.00 1.43 -7.01
C VAL A 515 26.00 -0.03 -6.56
N ASP A 516 24.81 -0.60 -6.34
CA ASP A 516 24.67 -2.04 -6.09
C ASP A 516 24.77 -2.82 -7.40
N LEU A 517 25.91 -3.48 -7.63
CA LEU A 517 26.15 -4.25 -8.86
C LEU A 517 25.46 -5.62 -8.86
N SER A 518 25.02 -6.11 -7.69
CA SER A 518 24.25 -7.36 -7.61
C SER A 518 22.83 -7.22 -8.17
N HIS A 519 22.33 -5.97 -8.27
CA HIS A 519 20.99 -5.70 -8.76
C HIS A 519 20.97 -5.64 -10.31
N PRO A 520 20.07 -6.38 -11.01
CA PRO A 520 20.05 -6.43 -12.47
C PRO A 520 19.71 -5.07 -13.12
N SER A 521 19.03 -4.19 -12.38
CA SER A 521 18.66 -2.84 -12.83
C SER A 521 19.66 -1.75 -12.40
N TRP A 522 20.91 -2.09 -12.06
CA TRP A 522 21.95 -1.12 -11.68
C TRP A 522 22.13 0.06 -12.66
N PRO A 523 22.00 -0.10 -14.00
CA PRO A 523 22.14 1.05 -14.91
C PRO A 523 21.00 2.07 -14.72
N ARG A 524 19.80 1.58 -14.39
CA ARG A 524 18.64 2.45 -14.10
C ARG A 524 18.80 3.16 -12.77
N HIS A 525 19.42 2.52 -11.78
CA HIS A 525 19.71 3.16 -10.51
C HIS A 525 20.67 4.34 -10.70
N ILE A 526 21.71 4.18 -11.53
CA ILE A 526 22.61 5.28 -11.90
C ILE A 526 21.82 6.40 -12.56
N ALA A 527 21.02 6.08 -13.60
CA ALA A 527 20.25 7.07 -14.33
C ALA A 527 19.27 7.84 -13.42
N ALA A 528 18.57 7.15 -12.52
CA ALA A 528 17.65 7.77 -11.56
C ALA A 528 18.37 8.70 -10.57
N VAL A 529 19.56 8.31 -10.09
CA VAL A 529 20.37 9.19 -9.22
C VAL A 529 20.84 10.42 -10.00
N HIS A 530 21.29 10.26 -11.23
CA HIS A 530 21.70 11.39 -12.08
C HIS A 530 20.55 12.34 -12.41
N GLU A 531 19.34 11.82 -12.62
CA GLU A 531 18.13 12.65 -12.78
C GLU A 531 17.88 13.50 -11.54
N ILE A 532 17.89 12.89 -10.35
CA ILE A 532 17.68 13.61 -9.08
C ILE A 532 18.79 14.63 -8.80
N LEU A 533 20.06 14.28 -9.07
CA LEU A 533 21.18 15.21 -8.96
C LEU A 533 21.07 16.38 -9.96
N GLY A 534 20.52 16.13 -11.16
CA GLY A 534 20.28 17.14 -12.18
C GLY A 534 19.17 18.14 -11.84
N GLU A 535 18.21 17.74 -10.99
CA GLU A 535 17.16 18.64 -10.47
C GLU A 535 17.64 19.56 -9.33
N MET A 536 18.87 19.36 -8.84
CA MET A 536 19.42 20.16 -7.76
C MET A 536 19.74 21.59 -8.23
N PRO A 537 19.53 22.61 -7.38
CA PRO A 537 19.75 24.00 -7.75
C PRO A 537 21.22 24.36 -7.96
N ILE A 538 22.15 23.55 -7.44
CA ILE A 538 23.59 23.74 -7.52
C ILE A 538 24.18 22.47 -8.13
N VAL A 539 25.08 22.63 -9.10
CA VAL A 539 25.81 21.51 -9.71
C VAL A 539 26.73 20.91 -8.65
N PRO A 540 26.59 19.61 -8.35
CA PRO A 540 27.45 18.95 -7.37
C PRO A 540 28.91 18.83 -7.86
N GLY A 541 29.83 18.56 -6.93
CA GLY A 541 31.24 18.32 -7.23
C GLY A 541 31.49 17.08 -8.11
N PRO A 542 32.74 16.86 -8.57
CA PRO A 542 33.10 15.70 -9.37
C PRO A 542 32.71 14.38 -8.69
N GLU A 543 32.26 13.43 -9.50
CA GLU A 543 31.70 12.15 -9.06
C GLU A 543 32.67 10.99 -9.34
N LEU A 544 32.82 10.09 -8.36
CA LEU A 544 33.46 8.80 -8.52
C LEU A 544 32.42 7.69 -8.38
N LEU A 545 32.20 6.94 -9.45
CA LEU A 545 31.35 5.74 -9.46
C LEU A 545 32.04 4.58 -8.76
N VAL A 546 31.35 3.99 -7.80
CA VAL A 546 31.81 2.86 -7.00
C VAL A 546 30.78 1.73 -7.06
N PHE A 547 31.12 0.66 -7.76
CA PHE A 547 30.33 -0.55 -7.85
C PHE A 547 30.60 -1.44 -6.62
N ASN A 548 29.61 -1.52 -5.74
CA ASN A 548 29.63 -2.31 -4.52
C ASN A 548 28.94 -3.67 -4.71
N LYS A 549 29.13 -4.57 -3.73
CA LYS A 549 28.58 -5.94 -3.69
C LYS A 549 29.06 -6.82 -4.84
N ILE A 550 30.34 -6.68 -5.25
CA ILE A 550 30.94 -7.53 -6.29
C ILE A 550 31.01 -9.01 -5.89
N ASP A 551 30.92 -9.31 -4.59
CA ASP A 551 30.82 -10.66 -4.02
C ASP A 551 29.52 -11.36 -4.41
N ALA A 552 28.42 -10.61 -4.59
CA ALA A 552 27.11 -11.12 -4.96
C ALA A 552 26.74 -10.85 -6.44
N ALA A 553 27.56 -10.09 -7.17
CA ALA A 553 27.32 -9.73 -8.55
C ALA A 553 27.64 -10.89 -9.52
N SER A 554 26.87 -11.00 -10.61
CA SER A 554 27.18 -11.95 -11.68
C SER A 554 28.42 -11.52 -12.46
N SER A 555 29.16 -12.50 -13.01
CA SER A 555 30.34 -12.21 -13.85
C SER A 555 29.98 -11.33 -15.06
N GLU A 556 28.81 -11.55 -15.65
CA GLU A 556 28.28 -10.76 -16.76
C GLU A 556 28.05 -9.29 -16.36
N ALA A 557 27.46 -9.04 -15.17
CA ALA A 557 27.24 -7.67 -14.69
C ALA A 557 28.57 -6.94 -14.43
N ILE A 558 29.59 -7.64 -13.91
CA ILE A 558 30.93 -7.06 -13.69
C ILE A 558 31.59 -6.71 -15.02
N GLU A 559 31.53 -7.60 -16.01
CA GLU A 559 32.09 -7.34 -17.35
C GLU A 559 31.38 -6.17 -18.04
N GLN A 560 30.05 -6.13 -17.95
CA GLN A 560 29.24 -5.04 -18.49
C GLN A 560 29.61 -3.69 -17.83
N ALA A 561 29.67 -3.64 -16.49
CA ALA A 561 30.02 -2.42 -15.77
C ALA A 561 31.44 -1.94 -16.09
N LYS A 562 32.41 -2.86 -16.29
CA LYS A 562 33.78 -2.50 -16.73
C LYS A 562 33.81 -1.92 -18.14
N ALA A 563 32.96 -2.42 -19.04
CA ALA A 563 32.88 -1.94 -20.41
C ALA A 563 32.20 -0.56 -20.50
N GLU A 564 31.11 -0.37 -19.74
CA GLU A 564 30.32 0.87 -19.76
C GLU A 564 30.95 1.98 -18.91
N CYS A 565 31.63 1.64 -17.82
CA CYS A 565 32.21 2.58 -16.85
C CYS A 565 33.69 2.24 -16.57
N PRO A 566 34.61 2.52 -17.50
CA PRO A 566 36.02 2.12 -17.38
C PRO A 566 36.78 2.78 -16.22
N HIS A 567 36.27 3.90 -15.70
CA HIS A 567 36.83 4.60 -14.54
C HIS A 567 36.14 4.24 -13.20
N GLY A 568 35.21 3.29 -13.21
CA GLY A 568 34.51 2.85 -12.01
C GLY A 568 35.42 2.04 -11.07
N VAL A 569 35.22 2.19 -9.76
CA VAL A 569 35.90 1.40 -8.73
C VAL A 569 35.01 0.23 -8.31
N PHE A 570 35.59 -0.96 -8.19
CA PHE A 570 34.86 -2.19 -7.86
C PHE A 570 35.24 -2.66 -6.45
N ILE A 571 34.25 -2.77 -5.56
CA ILE A 571 34.47 -3.12 -4.14
C ILE A 571 33.45 -4.12 -3.62
N SER A 572 33.81 -4.80 -2.53
CA SER A 572 32.85 -5.36 -1.59
C SER A 572 33.06 -4.69 -0.24
N ALA A 573 32.13 -3.82 0.16
CA ALA A 573 32.20 -3.17 1.46
C ALA A 573 32.07 -4.20 2.60
N GLY A 574 31.21 -5.21 2.44
CA GLY A 574 31.01 -6.28 3.43
C GLY A 574 32.26 -7.13 3.65
N ASP A 575 32.88 -7.58 2.57
CA ASP A 575 34.07 -8.45 2.61
C ASP A 575 35.39 -7.68 2.67
N ARG A 576 35.32 -6.34 2.72
CA ARG A 576 36.46 -5.42 2.73
C ARG A 576 37.40 -5.58 1.51
N LEU A 577 36.84 -5.94 0.35
CA LEU A 577 37.58 -6.10 -0.91
C LEU A 577 37.61 -4.79 -1.70
N GLY A 578 38.74 -4.48 -2.33
CA GLY A 578 38.89 -3.30 -3.21
C GLY A 578 38.99 -1.95 -2.50
N LEU A 579 39.03 -1.92 -1.16
CA LEU A 579 39.04 -0.68 -0.37
C LEU A 579 40.32 0.15 -0.54
N GLU A 580 41.46 -0.50 -0.79
CA GLU A 580 42.73 0.23 -0.99
C GLU A 580 42.70 1.01 -2.30
N THR A 581 42.23 0.38 -3.37
CA THR A 581 41.99 1.04 -4.66
C THR A 581 40.99 2.19 -4.51
N LEU A 582 39.93 1.98 -3.74
CA LEU A 582 38.97 3.05 -3.42
C LEU A 582 39.62 4.22 -2.69
N ARG A 583 40.42 3.98 -1.64
CA ARG A 583 41.13 5.03 -0.89
C ARG A 583 42.05 5.84 -1.80
N GLN A 584 42.76 5.17 -2.70
CA GLN A 584 43.65 5.81 -3.67
C GLN A 584 42.88 6.67 -4.68
N GLN A 585 41.81 6.15 -5.28
CA GLN A 585 40.99 6.90 -6.23
C GLN A 585 40.26 8.06 -5.56
N LEU A 586 39.79 7.88 -4.33
CA LEU A 586 39.19 8.95 -3.53
C LEU A 586 40.20 10.06 -3.23
N LEU A 587 41.45 9.73 -2.91
CA LEU A 587 42.52 10.72 -2.73
C LEU A 587 42.75 11.54 -4.01
N ASN A 588 42.78 10.87 -5.18
CA ASN A 588 42.94 11.53 -6.48
C ASN A 588 41.75 12.45 -6.80
N LEU A 589 40.52 11.98 -6.54
CA LEU A 589 39.29 12.75 -6.73
C LEU A 589 39.29 14.02 -5.88
N VAL A 590 39.67 13.90 -4.61
CA VAL A 590 39.73 15.04 -3.69
C VAL A 590 40.79 16.04 -4.13
N ARG A 591 41.99 15.59 -4.54
CA ARG A 591 43.03 16.46 -5.10
C ARG A 591 42.53 17.26 -6.30
N TYR A 592 41.91 16.56 -7.26
CA TYR A 592 41.29 17.17 -8.43
C TYR A 592 40.20 18.19 -8.06
N ALA A 593 39.33 17.86 -7.11
CA ALA A 593 38.26 18.74 -6.65
C ALA A 593 38.79 20.01 -5.97
N THR A 594 39.90 19.91 -5.22
CA THR A 594 40.51 21.04 -4.50
C THR A 594 41.50 21.85 -5.33
N GLY A 595 41.84 21.41 -6.54
CA GLY A 595 42.81 22.09 -7.41
C GLY A 595 44.29 21.89 -7.01
N GLU A 596 44.59 20.79 -6.32
CA GLU A 596 45.94 20.30 -6.00
C GLU A 596 46.36 19.21 -7.00
#